data_AF-A0A1S4B9Z2-F1
#
_entry.id   AF-A0A1S4B9Z2-F1
#
_cell.length_a   1.000
_cell.length_b   1.000
_cell.length_c   1.000
_cell.angle_alpha   90.00
_cell.angle_beta   90.00
_cell.angle_gamma   90.00
#
_symmetry.space_group_name_H-M   'P 1'
#
loop_
_entity.id
_entity.type
_entity.pdbx_description
1 polymer ?
#
loop_
_entity_poly.entity_id
_entity_poly.type
_entity_poly.pdbx_seq_one_letter_code
_entity_poly.pdbx_strand_id
1 'polypeptide(L)'
;VLVEGDRIFEFDDWRNSMSYWKGDFQYKKTIKSFLSNTQWKKLRDGVFGNFFRLQGVKFCGRLIHSVLLSEIISNDSHSMTFKVFYREVKFTREAFQIITGLKCSSSVDFKVLRERENRLSKVYFPGKDRIELGDLWHFITSHPYGTTASFVGSHDDAVKLATIYFVESVLMGKRKNRNVSERVMKIVDDDELCSSFNWGSLCYEKLLKSLKSCLKPKQNTSENENEKEKDKEKDSYTILGFPFAFCVWIMEVFLIFQEK
;
A
#
# COMPACT_ATOMS: atom_id res chain seq x y z
N VAL A 1 -14.92 17.98 -22.59
CA VAL A 1 -14.79 18.20 -21.12
C VAL A 1 -15.72 17.19 -20.49
N LEU A 2 -15.20 16.24 -19.70
CA LEU A 2 -16.03 15.24 -19.05
C LEU A 2 -16.70 15.86 -17.80
N VAL A 3 -17.98 15.57 -17.56
CA VAL A 3 -18.78 16.09 -16.44
C VAL A 3 -19.15 14.99 -15.44
N GLU A 4 -19.67 15.38 -14.28
CA GLU A 4 -20.12 14.42 -13.26
C GLU A 4 -21.19 13.47 -13.82
N GLY A 5 -21.02 12.17 -13.60
CA GLY A 5 -21.87 11.12 -14.17
C GLY A 5 -21.36 10.53 -15.49
N ASP A 6 -20.40 11.17 -16.17
CA ASP A 6 -19.77 10.61 -17.36
C ASP A 6 -18.85 9.44 -17.01
N ARG A 7 -18.76 8.45 -17.91
CA ARG A 7 -17.70 7.45 -17.83
C ARG A 7 -16.37 8.06 -18.25
N ILE A 8 -15.29 7.64 -17.60
CA ILE A 8 -13.95 8.04 -18.02
C ILE A 8 -13.55 7.36 -19.34
N PHE A 9 -14.05 6.15 -19.59
CA PHE A 9 -13.79 5.37 -20.81
C PHE A 9 -15.10 4.87 -21.43
N GLU A 10 -15.16 4.81 -22.76
CA GLU A 10 -16.23 4.09 -23.43
C GLU A 10 -16.07 2.58 -23.22
N PHE A 11 -17.19 1.84 -23.22
CA PHE A 11 -17.17 0.40 -22.93
C PHE A 11 -16.34 -0.40 -23.94
N ASP A 12 -16.23 0.09 -25.17
CA ASP A 12 -15.52 -0.55 -26.28
C ASP A 12 -14.02 -0.20 -26.34
N ASP A 13 -13.55 0.73 -25.48
CA ASP A 13 -12.13 1.06 -25.34
C ASP A 13 -11.40 0.01 -24.47
N TRP A 14 -11.27 -1.21 -24.99
CA TRP A 14 -10.45 -2.25 -24.35
C TRP A 14 -8.97 -1.93 -24.50
N ARG A 15 -8.41 -1.19 -23.53
CA ARG A 15 -6.98 -0.89 -23.47
C ARG A 15 -6.25 -2.05 -22.80
N ASN A 16 -5.38 -2.76 -23.53
CA ASN A 16 -4.62 -3.87 -22.94
C ASN A 16 -3.46 -3.34 -22.07
N SER A 17 -3.76 -2.98 -20.82
CA SER A 17 -2.79 -2.43 -19.88
C SER A 17 -2.32 -3.46 -18.85
N MET A 18 -1.02 -3.45 -18.56
CA MET A 18 -0.45 -4.28 -17.48
C MET A 18 -0.42 -3.50 -16.16
N SER A 19 -1.23 -3.91 -15.19
CA SER A 19 -1.18 -3.36 -13.83
C SER A 19 -0.21 -4.14 -12.96
N TYR A 20 0.65 -3.44 -12.24
CA TYR A 20 1.61 -4.03 -11.32
C TYR A 20 1.43 -3.51 -9.90
N TRP A 21 1.68 -4.36 -8.91
CA TRP A 21 1.97 -3.94 -7.55
C TRP A 21 3.38 -4.41 -7.22
N LYS A 22 4.20 -3.51 -6.69
CA LYS A 22 5.65 -3.73 -6.52
C LYS A 22 6.06 -3.84 -5.05
N GLY A 23 5.08 -3.98 -4.16
CA GLY A 23 5.33 -4.30 -2.76
C GLY A 23 5.82 -5.74 -2.58
N ASP A 24 6.11 -6.12 -1.33
CA ASP A 24 6.65 -7.44 -1.02
C ASP A 24 5.53 -8.49 -0.89
N PHE A 25 5.44 -9.40 -1.86
CA PHE A 25 4.54 -10.58 -1.80
C PHE A 25 4.98 -11.61 -0.76
N GLN A 26 6.26 -11.62 -0.38
CA GLN A 26 6.86 -12.58 0.54
C GLN A 26 7.08 -12.01 1.95
N TYR A 27 6.48 -10.86 2.26
CA TYR A 27 6.72 -10.14 3.52
C TYR A 27 6.57 -11.01 4.76
N LYS A 28 5.64 -11.97 4.77
CA LYS A 28 5.45 -12.91 5.88
C LYS A 28 6.69 -13.75 6.12
N LYS A 29 7.28 -14.29 5.05
CA LYS A 29 8.51 -15.10 5.12
C LYS A 29 9.69 -14.22 5.54
N THR A 30 9.84 -13.06 4.90
CA THR A 30 10.90 -12.08 5.18
C THR A 30 10.90 -11.64 6.65
N ILE A 31 9.74 -11.25 7.18
CA ILE A 31 9.61 -10.81 8.57
C ILE A 31 9.74 -11.99 9.54
N LYS A 32 9.17 -13.15 9.21
CA LYS A 32 9.24 -14.32 10.10
C LYS A 32 10.67 -14.82 10.28
N SER A 33 11.52 -14.75 9.25
CA SER A 33 12.93 -15.13 9.38
C SER A 33 13.72 -14.16 10.25
N PHE A 34 13.30 -12.91 10.35
CA PHE A 34 13.96 -11.88 11.15
C PHE A 34 13.55 -11.92 12.63
N LEU A 35 12.32 -12.30 12.93
CA LEU A 35 11.77 -12.25 14.29
C LEU A 35 11.83 -13.60 15.01
N SER A 36 12.12 -13.54 16.32
CA SER A 36 11.91 -14.66 17.24
C SER A 36 10.44 -15.08 17.29
N ASN A 37 10.14 -16.23 17.90
CA ASN A 37 8.74 -16.67 18.07
C ASN A 37 7.92 -15.73 18.95
N THR A 38 8.52 -15.13 19.99
CA THR A 38 7.84 -14.18 20.88
C THR A 38 7.58 -12.85 20.17
N GLN A 39 8.57 -12.34 19.43
CA GLN A 39 8.45 -11.12 18.62
C GLN A 39 7.41 -11.27 17.50
N TRP A 40 7.43 -12.42 16.81
CA TRP A 40 6.45 -12.75 15.78
C TRP A 40 5.03 -12.80 16.34
N LYS A 41 4.86 -13.36 17.55
CA LYS A 41 3.56 -13.35 18.24
C LYS A 41 3.12 -11.92 18.57
N LYS A 42 4.01 -11.10 19.15
CA LYS A 42 3.73 -9.68 19.46
C LYS A 42 3.25 -8.92 18.21
N LEU A 43 3.93 -9.09 17.07
CA LEU A 43 3.52 -8.48 15.81
C LEU A 43 2.13 -8.95 15.33
N ARG A 44 1.85 -10.26 15.45
CA ARG A 44 0.57 -10.87 15.03
C ARG A 44 -0.62 -10.55 15.93
N ASP A 45 -0.36 -10.13 17.15
CA ASP A 45 -1.38 -9.73 18.12
C ASP A 45 -1.57 -8.20 18.16
N GLY A 46 -0.71 -7.44 17.46
CA GLY A 46 -0.81 -5.99 17.31
C GLY A 46 -1.75 -5.52 16.18
N VAL A 47 -1.69 -4.23 15.88
CA VAL A 47 -2.59 -3.51 14.93
C VAL A 47 -2.67 -4.18 13.56
N PHE A 48 -1.56 -4.73 13.07
CA PHE A 48 -1.48 -5.34 11.74
C PHE A 48 -1.72 -6.86 11.74
N GLY A 49 -2.13 -7.43 12.87
CA GLY A 49 -2.26 -8.87 13.06
C GLY A 49 -3.09 -9.57 11.98
N ASN A 50 -4.16 -8.92 11.52
CA ASN A 50 -5.04 -9.45 10.46
C ASN A 50 -4.26 -9.79 9.19
N PHE A 51 -3.37 -8.91 8.71
CA PHE A 51 -2.60 -9.13 7.50
C PHE A 51 -1.72 -10.38 7.57
N PHE A 52 -1.12 -10.62 8.74
CA PHE A 52 -0.30 -11.81 8.98
C PHE A 52 -1.12 -13.08 9.12
N ARG A 53 -2.40 -13.00 9.49
CA ARG A 53 -3.34 -14.13 9.60
C ARG A 53 -4.00 -14.51 8.27
N LEU A 54 -4.20 -13.54 7.36
CA LEU A 54 -4.82 -13.79 6.05
C LEU A 54 -4.08 -14.89 5.26
N GLN A 55 -4.78 -15.88 4.73
CA GLN A 55 -4.18 -16.80 3.77
C GLN A 55 -3.90 -16.04 2.45
N GLY A 56 -2.85 -16.45 1.72
CA GLY A 56 -2.23 -15.65 0.65
C GLY A 56 -3.23 -14.95 -0.27
N VAL A 57 -3.25 -13.62 -0.23
CA VAL A 57 -4.12 -12.81 -1.10
C VAL A 57 -3.42 -12.65 -2.44
N LYS A 58 -4.12 -12.96 -3.55
CA LYS A 58 -3.57 -12.84 -4.91
C LYS A 58 -3.82 -11.45 -5.47
N PHE A 59 -2.78 -10.83 -6.02
CA PHE A 59 -2.92 -9.58 -6.76
C PHE A 59 -3.45 -9.89 -8.17
N CYS A 60 -4.60 -9.33 -8.53
CA CYS A 60 -5.20 -9.53 -9.85
C CYS A 60 -5.22 -8.20 -10.61
N GLY A 61 -4.10 -7.87 -11.27
CA GLY A 61 -3.97 -6.61 -12.00
C GLY A 61 -5.01 -6.43 -13.11
N ARG A 62 -5.36 -7.50 -13.82
CA ARG A 62 -6.41 -7.48 -14.86
C ARG A 62 -7.78 -7.13 -14.28
N LEU A 63 -8.14 -7.71 -13.13
CA LEU A 63 -9.41 -7.43 -12.46
C LEU A 63 -9.50 -5.95 -12.09
N ILE A 64 -8.44 -5.41 -11.49
CA ILE A 64 -8.37 -3.99 -11.13
C ILE A 64 -8.51 -3.12 -12.39
N HIS A 65 -7.75 -3.45 -13.45
CA HIS A 65 -7.80 -2.69 -14.70
C HIS A 65 -9.21 -2.66 -15.30
N SER A 66 -9.86 -3.82 -15.41
CA SER A 66 -11.21 -3.93 -15.97
C SER A 66 -12.23 -3.09 -15.19
N VAL A 67 -12.14 -3.05 -13.85
CA VAL A 67 -13.03 -2.22 -13.04
C VAL A 67 -12.70 -0.74 -13.18
N LEU A 68 -11.42 -0.36 -13.23
CA LEU A 68 -11.03 1.04 -13.41
C LEU A 68 -11.54 1.65 -14.72
N LEU A 69 -11.63 0.86 -15.80
CA LEU A 69 -12.24 1.32 -17.06
C LEU A 69 -13.73 1.68 -16.91
N SER A 70 -14.40 1.16 -15.88
CA SER A 70 -15.80 1.48 -15.58
C SER A 70 -15.98 2.66 -14.64
N GLU A 71 -14.92 3.42 -14.31
CA GLU A 71 -14.99 4.58 -13.43
C GLU A 71 -15.94 5.65 -13.99
N ILE A 72 -16.80 6.16 -13.09
CA ILE A 72 -17.69 7.29 -13.33
C ILE A 72 -17.07 8.51 -12.65
N ILE A 73 -17.03 9.63 -13.34
CA ILE A 73 -16.55 10.88 -12.78
C ILE A 73 -17.50 11.33 -11.67
N SER A 74 -16.92 11.54 -10.50
CA SER A 74 -17.60 12.09 -9.34
C SER A 74 -16.75 13.18 -8.71
N ASN A 75 -17.41 14.19 -8.14
CA ASN A 75 -16.77 15.24 -7.36
C ASN A 75 -16.28 14.77 -5.97
N ASP A 76 -16.55 13.51 -5.59
CA ASP A 76 -16.10 12.95 -4.32
C ASP A 76 -14.60 12.63 -4.32
N SER A 77 -13.84 13.43 -3.57
CA SER A 77 -12.39 13.26 -3.43
C SER A 77 -12.02 12.00 -2.61
N HIS A 78 -12.92 11.49 -1.77
CA HIS A 78 -12.68 10.43 -0.79
C HIS A 78 -13.18 9.04 -1.23
N SER A 79 -13.65 8.89 -2.46
CA SER A 79 -14.10 7.60 -2.99
C SER A 79 -13.91 7.52 -4.51
N MET A 80 -14.23 6.36 -5.08
CA MET A 80 -14.37 6.18 -6.52
C MET A 80 -15.69 5.45 -6.81
N THR A 81 -16.41 5.91 -7.83
CA THR A 81 -17.67 5.33 -8.29
C THR A 81 -17.45 4.61 -9.61
N PHE A 82 -18.04 3.43 -9.77
CA PHE A 82 -17.88 2.57 -10.94
C PHE A 82 -19.24 2.08 -11.44
N LYS A 83 -19.39 1.92 -12.76
CA LYS A 83 -20.59 1.35 -13.40
C LYS A 83 -20.38 -0.13 -13.71
N VAL A 84 -20.83 -0.99 -12.81
CA VAL A 84 -20.73 -2.45 -12.92
C VAL A 84 -22.11 -3.05 -13.15
N PHE A 85 -22.30 -3.85 -14.22
CA PHE A 85 -23.59 -4.46 -14.58
C PHE A 85 -24.78 -3.47 -14.53
N TYR A 86 -24.58 -2.27 -15.09
CA TYR A 86 -25.56 -1.17 -15.11
C TYR A 86 -25.91 -0.56 -13.75
N ARG A 87 -25.20 -0.93 -12.67
CA ARG A 87 -25.37 -0.38 -11.33
C ARG A 87 -24.14 0.44 -10.93
N GLU A 88 -24.39 1.48 -10.15
CA GLU A 88 -23.33 2.28 -9.57
C GLU A 88 -22.87 1.66 -8.25
N VAL A 89 -21.58 1.41 -8.15
CA VAL A 89 -20.93 0.87 -6.97
C VAL A 89 -19.79 1.77 -6.57
N LYS A 90 -19.57 1.90 -5.26
CA LYS A 90 -18.65 2.89 -4.73
C LYS A 90 -17.61 2.23 -3.85
N PHE A 91 -16.34 2.42 -4.19
CA PHE A 91 -15.25 2.04 -3.31
C PHE A 91 -15.02 3.18 -2.33
N THR A 92 -15.32 2.92 -1.05
CA THR A 92 -15.26 3.92 0.02
C THR A 92 -14.24 3.55 1.09
N ARG A 93 -13.98 4.52 1.97
CA ARG A 93 -13.13 4.33 3.16
C ARG A 93 -13.70 3.27 4.10
N GLU A 94 -15.03 3.20 4.23
CA GLU A 94 -15.74 2.24 5.08
C GLU A 94 -15.57 0.81 4.55
N ALA A 95 -15.73 0.63 3.23
CA ALA A 95 -15.45 -0.66 2.58
C ALA A 95 -14.00 -1.10 2.83
N PHE A 96 -13.04 -0.18 2.68
CA PHE A 96 -11.63 -0.45 2.96
C PHE A 96 -11.38 -0.82 4.43
N GLN A 97 -12.02 -0.12 5.38
CA GLN A 97 -11.91 -0.42 6.81
C GLN A 97 -12.46 -1.81 7.13
N ILE A 98 -13.62 -2.18 6.57
CA ILE A 98 -14.23 -3.50 6.78
C ILE A 98 -13.30 -4.60 6.28
N ILE A 99 -12.78 -4.48 5.06
CA ILE A 99 -11.94 -5.49 4.42
C ILE A 99 -10.58 -5.64 5.13
N THR A 100 -9.96 -4.54 5.56
CA THR A 100 -8.62 -4.57 6.17
C THR A 100 -8.65 -4.75 7.69
N GLY A 101 -9.77 -4.41 8.33
CA GLY A 101 -9.88 -4.27 9.78
C GLY A 101 -9.07 -3.10 10.35
N LEU A 102 -8.48 -2.24 9.51
CA LEU A 102 -7.77 -1.05 9.98
C LEU A 102 -8.77 0.09 10.19
N LYS A 103 -8.75 0.67 11.39
CA LYS A 103 -9.54 1.86 11.69
C LYS A 103 -9.18 2.99 10.73
N CYS A 104 -10.20 3.58 10.13
CA CYS A 104 -10.13 4.77 9.29
C CYS A 104 -10.88 5.92 9.98
N SER A 105 -10.31 7.11 9.98
CA SER A 105 -10.98 8.35 10.39
C SER A 105 -10.82 9.48 9.37
N SER A 106 -11.47 10.62 9.61
CA SER A 106 -11.56 11.72 8.63
C SER A 106 -10.21 12.29 8.21
N SER A 107 -9.21 12.30 9.09
CA SER A 107 -7.88 12.82 8.78
C SER A 107 -6.76 12.10 9.55
N VAL A 108 -5.55 12.23 9.03
CA VAL A 108 -4.32 11.79 9.68
C VAL A 108 -3.59 13.01 10.23
N ASP A 109 -3.49 13.12 11.56
CA ASP A 109 -2.76 14.21 12.20
C ASP A 109 -1.28 13.82 12.41
N PHE A 110 -0.38 14.56 11.78
CA PHE A 110 1.07 14.40 11.94
C PHE A 110 1.71 15.49 12.81
N LYS A 111 0.93 16.42 13.39
CA LYS A 111 1.46 17.55 14.17
C LYS A 111 2.30 17.08 15.36
N VAL A 112 1.90 15.97 15.98
CA VAL A 112 2.59 15.32 17.13
C VAL A 112 4.01 14.84 16.78
N LEU A 113 4.37 14.75 15.49
CA LEU A 113 5.67 14.22 15.04
C LEU A 113 6.77 15.27 14.90
N ARG A 114 6.45 16.57 14.96
CA ARG A 114 7.42 17.64 14.63
C ARG A 114 8.62 17.67 15.56
N GLU A 115 8.42 17.41 16.85
CA GLU A 115 9.46 17.48 17.88
C GLU A 115 10.10 16.12 18.16
N ARG A 116 9.56 15.04 17.59
CA ARG A 116 10.05 13.67 17.84
C ARG A 116 11.25 13.36 16.96
N GLU A 117 12.32 12.85 17.57
CA GLU A 117 13.46 12.32 16.83
C GLU A 117 13.20 10.92 16.28
N ASN A 118 13.96 10.52 15.25
CA ASN A 118 13.90 9.18 14.69
C ASN A 118 15.05 8.33 15.23
N ARG A 119 14.92 7.84 16.47
CA ARG A 119 15.97 7.07 17.16
C ARG A 119 16.34 5.81 16.39
N LEU A 120 15.37 5.07 15.85
CA LEU A 120 15.62 3.86 15.05
C LEU A 120 16.53 4.15 13.85
N SER A 121 16.34 5.29 13.17
CA SER A 121 17.23 5.72 12.09
C SER A 121 18.66 5.92 12.58
N LYS A 122 18.85 6.66 13.68
CA LYS A 122 20.18 6.96 14.24
C LYS A 122 20.91 5.69 14.72
N VAL A 123 20.19 4.75 15.31
CA VAL A 123 20.77 3.52 15.92
C VAL A 123 21.11 2.48 14.85
N TYR A 124 20.21 2.21 13.91
CA TYR A 124 20.35 1.08 12.98
C TYR A 124 20.89 1.48 11.60
N PHE A 125 20.84 2.77 11.26
CA PHE A 125 21.33 3.30 9.99
C PHE A 125 22.19 4.55 10.21
N PRO A 126 23.25 4.47 11.03
CA PRO A 126 24.10 5.63 11.33
C PRO A 126 24.75 6.16 10.05
N GLY A 127 24.81 7.49 9.93
CA GLY A 127 25.40 8.17 8.77
C GLY A 127 24.55 8.17 7.50
N LYS A 128 23.31 7.64 7.54
CA LYS A 128 22.35 7.77 6.44
C LYS A 128 21.34 8.88 6.72
N ASP A 129 21.36 9.91 5.88
CA ASP A 129 20.35 10.98 5.89
C ASP A 129 18.98 10.48 5.43
N ARG A 130 18.95 9.50 4.53
CA ARG A 130 17.74 8.87 4.00
C ARG A 130 17.94 7.36 3.93
N ILE A 131 16.97 6.64 4.47
CA ILE A 131 16.95 5.17 4.47
C ILE A 131 16.07 4.72 3.32
N GLU A 132 16.62 3.96 2.38
CA GLU A 132 15.82 3.30 1.35
C GLU A 132 15.15 2.05 1.90
N LEU A 133 14.00 1.66 1.35
CA LEU A 133 13.35 0.40 1.71
C LEU A 133 14.25 -0.81 1.42
N GLY A 134 15.16 -0.70 0.44
CA GLY A 134 16.19 -1.68 0.15
C GLY A 134 17.21 -1.83 1.28
N ASP A 135 17.58 -0.73 1.94
CA ASP A 135 18.47 -0.75 3.11
C ASP A 135 17.82 -1.50 4.27
N LEU A 136 16.56 -1.16 4.57
CA LEU A 136 15.79 -1.83 5.61
C LEU A 136 15.57 -3.31 5.28
N TRP A 137 15.30 -3.63 4.02
CA TRP A 137 15.17 -5.02 3.57
C TRP A 137 16.47 -5.79 3.76
N HIS A 138 17.60 -5.24 3.33
CA HIS A 138 18.92 -5.85 3.49
C HIS A 138 19.24 -6.06 4.98
N PHE A 139 18.96 -5.06 5.81
CA PHE A 139 19.14 -5.18 7.26
C PHE A 139 18.35 -6.37 7.83
N ILE A 140 17.06 -6.49 7.49
CA ILE A 140 16.17 -7.57 7.95
C ILE A 140 16.65 -8.95 7.46
N THR A 141 17.10 -9.06 6.22
CA THR A 141 17.50 -10.36 5.64
C THR A 141 18.91 -10.79 6.03
N SER A 142 19.80 -9.87 6.36
CA SER A 142 21.15 -10.16 6.86
C SER A 142 21.19 -10.51 8.35
N HIS A 143 20.12 -10.29 9.10
CA HIS A 143 20.03 -10.59 10.54
C HIS A 143 18.92 -11.59 10.87
N PRO A 144 18.87 -12.77 10.25
CA PRO A 144 17.86 -13.76 10.58
C PRO A 144 17.99 -14.19 12.05
N TYR A 145 16.85 -14.37 12.72
CA TYR A 145 16.80 -14.79 14.10
C TYR A 145 17.54 -16.14 14.29
N GLY A 146 18.31 -16.24 15.36
CA GLY A 146 19.09 -17.44 15.69
C GLY A 146 20.44 -17.54 14.98
N THR A 147 20.84 -16.53 14.20
CA THR A 147 22.22 -16.42 13.69
C THR A 147 23.09 -15.58 14.62
N THR A 148 24.38 -15.95 14.72
CA THR A 148 25.39 -15.39 15.64
C THR A 148 25.81 -13.96 15.32
N ALA A 149 25.33 -13.36 14.22
CA ALA A 149 25.38 -11.92 14.01
C ALA A 149 24.33 -11.27 14.93
N SER A 150 24.69 -11.11 16.21
CA SER A 150 23.78 -10.63 17.25
C SER A 150 23.18 -9.29 16.83
N PHE A 151 21.88 -9.29 16.53
CA PHE A 151 21.11 -8.06 16.48
C PHE A 151 21.28 -7.35 17.83
N VAL A 152 22.05 -6.27 17.85
CA VAL A 152 22.39 -5.49 19.07
C VAL A 152 21.18 -4.66 19.55
N GLY A 153 20.04 -4.77 18.87
CA GLY A 153 18.82 -4.06 19.20
C GLY A 153 17.99 -4.72 20.29
N SER A 154 17.15 -3.91 20.95
CA SER A 154 16.19 -4.43 21.93
C SER A 154 15.20 -5.41 21.27
N HIS A 155 14.61 -6.31 22.05
CA HIS A 155 13.58 -7.22 21.54
C HIS A 155 12.43 -6.48 20.85
N ASP A 156 12.13 -5.25 21.27
CA ASP A 156 11.06 -4.42 20.72
C ASP A 156 11.47 -3.72 19.42
N ASP A 157 12.73 -3.32 19.28
CA ASP A 157 13.20 -2.63 18.08
C ASP A 157 13.13 -3.53 16.83
N ALA A 158 13.36 -4.84 16.97
CA ALA A 158 13.16 -5.78 15.87
C ALA A 158 11.69 -5.76 15.40
N VAL A 159 10.74 -5.78 16.32
CA VAL A 159 9.31 -5.72 15.99
C VAL A 159 8.97 -4.39 15.31
N LYS A 160 9.56 -3.28 15.76
CA LYS A 160 9.39 -1.95 15.15
C LYS A 160 9.95 -1.88 13.73
N LEU A 161 11.18 -2.37 13.51
CA LEU A 161 11.79 -2.43 12.17
C LEU A 161 10.99 -3.32 11.21
N ALA A 162 10.52 -4.48 11.68
CA ALA A 162 9.63 -5.35 10.93
C ALA A 162 8.30 -4.66 10.58
N THR A 163 7.75 -3.88 11.52
CA THR A 163 6.51 -3.13 11.34
C THR A 163 6.69 -2.01 10.31
N ILE A 164 7.78 -1.24 10.38
CA ILE A 164 8.13 -0.22 9.39
C ILE A 164 8.27 -0.86 8.00
N TYR A 165 8.99 -1.99 7.91
CA TYR A 165 9.15 -2.72 6.67
C TYR A 165 7.80 -3.17 6.10
N PHE A 166 6.93 -3.73 6.94
CA PHE A 166 5.59 -4.15 6.54
C PHE A 166 4.76 -2.97 6.01
N VAL A 167 4.69 -1.86 6.75
CA VAL A 167 3.92 -0.67 6.34
C VAL A 167 4.41 -0.15 5.00
N GLU A 168 5.72 -0.02 4.82
CA GLU A 168 6.29 0.59 3.62
C GLU A 168 6.25 -0.32 2.39
N SER A 169 6.62 -1.58 2.56
CA SER A 169 6.64 -2.54 1.46
C SER A 169 5.24 -3.03 1.10
N VAL A 170 4.34 -3.23 2.07
CA VAL A 170 3.02 -3.83 1.84
C VAL A 170 1.92 -2.77 1.80
N LEU A 171 1.72 -2.01 2.87
CA LEU A 171 0.59 -1.08 2.93
C LEU A 171 0.76 0.12 2.00
N MET A 172 1.99 0.61 1.82
CA MET A 172 2.29 1.71 0.90
C MET A 172 2.67 1.23 -0.50
N GLY A 173 2.97 -0.06 -0.67
CA GLY A 173 3.35 -0.68 -1.94
C GLY A 173 4.65 -0.10 -2.53
N LYS A 174 5.60 0.32 -1.68
CA LYS A 174 6.86 0.94 -2.15
C LYS A 174 7.81 -0.10 -2.74
N ARG A 175 8.60 0.36 -3.73
CA ARG A 175 9.76 -0.36 -4.26
C ARG A 175 10.96 -0.17 -3.34
N LYS A 176 11.95 -1.08 -3.42
CA LYS A 176 13.17 -1.04 -2.62
C LYS A 176 13.95 0.28 -2.75
N ASN A 177 13.99 0.89 -3.94
CA ASN A 177 14.67 2.17 -4.18
C ASN A 177 13.89 3.42 -3.73
N ARG A 178 12.85 3.25 -2.90
CA ARG A 178 12.09 4.38 -2.35
C ARG A 178 12.40 4.53 -0.88
N ASN A 179 12.49 5.78 -0.43
CA ASN A 179 12.77 6.09 0.96
C ASN A 179 11.67 5.59 1.90
N VAL A 180 12.09 5.05 3.03
CA VAL A 180 11.26 4.86 4.22
C VAL A 180 10.83 6.24 4.71
N SER A 181 9.55 6.38 5.07
CA SER A 181 9.00 7.62 5.59
C SER A 181 9.47 7.83 7.01
N GLU A 182 10.12 8.96 7.26
CA GLU A 182 10.45 9.39 8.62
C GLU A 182 9.20 9.47 9.51
N ARG A 183 8.04 9.85 8.95
CA ARG A 183 6.79 9.88 9.72
C ARG A 183 6.39 8.50 10.17
N VAL A 184 6.46 7.50 9.29
CA VAL A 184 6.17 6.10 9.65
C VAL A 184 7.15 5.61 10.71
N MET A 185 8.45 5.91 10.58
CA MET A 185 9.43 5.52 11.59
C MET A 185 9.15 6.15 12.96
N LYS A 186 8.86 7.45 13.01
CA LYS A 186 8.53 8.16 14.26
C LYS A 186 7.24 7.64 14.90
N ILE A 187 6.24 7.28 14.10
CA ILE A 187 4.99 6.69 14.61
C ILE A 187 5.25 5.32 15.20
N VAL A 188 5.98 4.46 14.49
CA VAL A 188 6.23 3.07 14.93
C VAL A 188 7.19 3.00 16.11
N ASP A 189 8.08 3.99 16.28
CA ASP A 189 9.00 4.01 17.43
C ASP A 189 8.30 4.29 18.77
N ASP A 190 7.08 4.83 18.76
CA ASP A 190 6.23 5.01 19.94
C ASP A 190 5.08 4.01 19.90
N ASP A 191 5.02 3.09 20.88
CA ASP A 191 4.06 2.00 20.89
C ASP A 191 2.60 2.49 21.05
N GLU A 192 2.37 3.54 21.83
CA GLU A 192 1.03 4.12 22.06
C GLU A 192 0.56 4.85 20.81
N LEU A 193 1.44 5.65 20.21
CA LEU A 193 1.17 6.34 18.96
C LEU A 193 0.96 5.34 17.83
N CYS A 194 1.80 4.31 17.70
CA CYS A 194 1.64 3.26 16.71
C CYS A 194 0.30 2.52 16.87
N SER A 195 -0.14 2.27 18.10
CA SER A 195 -1.39 1.55 18.37
C SER A 195 -2.65 2.39 18.11
N SER A 196 -2.58 3.69 18.39
CA SER A 196 -3.71 4.62 18.23
C SER A 196 -3.77 5.30 16.86
N PHE A 197 -2.68 5.25 16.08
CA PHE A 197 -2.59 5.91 14.78
C PHE A 197 -3.59 5.37 13.76
N ASN A 198 -4.08 6.29 12.93
CA ASN A 198 -5.07 6.02 11.89
C ASN A 198 -4.42 5.42 10.62
N TRP A 199 -3.90 4.19 10.75
CA TRP A 199 -3.25 3.46 9.66
C TRP A 199 -4.19 3.20 8.47
N GLY A 200 -5.48 2.97 8.74
CA GLY A 200 -6.48 2.72 7.72
C GLY A 200 -6.60 3.90 6.77
N SER A 201 -6.74 5.12 7.28
CA SER A 201 -6.84 6.31 6.40
C SER A 201 -5.54 6.57 5.64
N LEU A 202 -4.37 6.41 6.27
CA LEU A 202 -3.09 6.57 5.57
C LEU A 202 -2.99 5.62 4.36
N CYS A 203 -3.35 4.35 4.57
CA CYS A 203 -3.30 3.33 3.51
C CYS A 203 -4.37 3.56 2.44
N TYR A 204 -5.60 3.86 2.86
CA TYR A 204 -6.72 4.14 1.97
C TYR A 204 -6.45 5.34 1.05
N GLU A 205 -6.01 6.47 1.61
CA GLU A 205 -5.70 7.68 0.84
C GLU A 205 -4.58 7.42 -0.17
N LYS A 206 -3.57 6.63 0.21
CA LYS A 206 -2.50 6.23 -0.69
C LYS A 206 -3.01 5.39 -1.86
N LEU A 207 -3.84 4.39 -1.57
CA LEU A 207 -4.45 3.51 -2.57
C LEU A 207 -5.37 4.30 -3.50
N LEU A 208 -6.29 5.07 -2.94
CA LEU A 208 -7.27 5.87 -3.70
C LEU A 208 -6.59 6.85 -4.65
N LYS A 209 -5.59 7.58 -4.16
CA LYS A 209 -4.79 8.49 -4.99
C LYS A 209 -4.07 7.73 -6.11
N SER A 210 -3.57 6.53 -5.83
CA SER A 210 -2.92 5.71 -6.85
C SER A 210 -3.91 5.26 -7.92
N LEU A 211 -5.07 4.73 -7.53
CA LEU A 211 -6.11 4.25 -8.44
C LEU A 211 -6.60 5.39 -9.36
N LYS A 212 -6.96 6.55 -8.79
CA LYS A 212 -7.35 7.76 -9.54
C LYS A 212 -6.29 8.27 -10.51
N SER A 213 -5.02 7.88 -10.35
CA SER A 213 -3.92 8.28 -11.23
C SER A 213 -3.61 7.27 -12.33
N CYS A 214 -4.12 6.03 -12.24
CA CYS A 214 -3.71 4.93 -13.13
C CYS A 214 -4.12 5.15 -14.59
N LEU A 215 -5.28 5.78 -14.80
CA LEU A 215 -5.87 5.95 -16.13
C LEU A 215 -5.88 7.41 -16.61
N LYS A 216 -5.30 8.33 -15.84
CA LYS A 216 -5.12 9.71 -16.29
C LYS A 216 -4.04 9.73 -17.37
N PRO A 217 -4.22 10.48 -18.48
CA PRO A 217 -3.17 10.66 -19.47
C PRO A 217 -1.89 11.12 -18.76
N LYS A 218 -0.74 10.50 -19.08
CA LYS A 218 0.57 11.00 -18.63
C LYS A 218 0.79 12.38 -19.25
N GLN A 219 0.28 13.44 -18.63
CA GLN A 219 0.72 14.80 -18.95
C GLN A 219 2.13 14.94 -18.38
N ASN A 220 3.11 14.80 -19.28
CA ASN A 220 4.51 15.19 -19.13
C ASN A 220 5.29 14.47 -18.02
N THR A 221 5.92 13.37 -18.39
CA THR A 221 7.27 13.07 -17.87
C THR A 221 8.20 13.03 -19.08
N SER A 222 9.11 14.00 -19.14
CA SER A 222 10.18 14.25 -20.12
C SER A 222 9.78 14.49 -21.59
N GLU A 223 9.93 15.75 -22.01
CA GLU A 223 10.03 16.21 -23.41
C GLU A 223 11.32 15.72 -24.12
N ASN A 224 11.92 14.59 -23.73
CA ASN A 224 13.22 14.14 -24.27
C ASN A 224 13.28 12.62 -24.50
N GLU A 225 12.23 12.01 -25.04
CA GLU A 225 12.34 10.65 -25.58
C GLU A 225 11.82 10.61 -27.02
N ASN A 226 12.73 10.20 -27.91
CA ASN A 226 12.62 10.24 -29.36
C ASN A 226 11.29 9.66 -29.87
N GLU A 227 10.71 10.33 -30.86
CA GLU A 227 9.40 10.02 -31.48
C GLU A 227 9.30 8.67 -32.22
N LYS A 228 10.22 7.73 -32.01
CA LYS A 228 10.30 6.45 -32.74
C LYS A 228 9.98 5.19 -31.92
N GLU A 229 9.62 5.32 -30.64
CA GLU A 229 9.22 4.18 -29.78
C GLU A 229 7.75 4.20 -29.33
N LYS A 230 6.90 5.02 -29.94
CA LYS A 230 5.48 5.17 -29.55
C LYS A 230 4.58 3.95 -29.81
N ASP A 231 5.05 2.92 -30.52
CA ASP A 231 4.23 1.75 -30.91
C ASP A 231 4.45 0.47 -30.07
N LYS A 232 5.25 0.50 -29.00
CA LYS A 232 5.53 -0.71 -28.19
C LYS A 232 5.50 -0.57 -26.67
N GLU A 233 5.19 0.60 -26.11
CA GLU A 233 4.98 0.69 -24.66
C GLU A 233 3.55 0.20 -24.35
N LYS A 234 3.38 -1.09 -24.04
CA LYS A 234 2.16 -1.58 -23.39
C LYS A 234 1.88 -0.65 -22.22
N ASP A 235 0.80 0.14 -22.31
CA ASP A 235 0.37 1.03 -21.24
C ASP A 235 0.41 0.26 -19.94
N SER A 236 1.29 0.62 -19.02
CA SER A 236 1.41 -0.09 -17.76
C SER A 236 1.50 0.91 -16.64
N TYR A 237 0.83 0.57 -15.54
CA TYR A 237 0.83 1.42 -14.35
C TYR A 237 1.10 0.59 -13.11
N THR A 238 1.76 1.23 -12.15
CA THR A 238 2.04 0.62 -10.86
C THR A 238 1.09 1.19 -9.83
N ILE A 239 0.33 0.32 -9.20
CA ILE A 239 -0.58 0.65 -8.12
C ILE A 239 0.24 0.69 -6.82
N LEU A 240 0.13 1.78 -6.09
CA LEU A 240 0.65 1.95 -4.74
C LEU A 240 -0.49 1.79 -3.72
N GLY A 241 -0.14 1.68 -2.45
CA GLY A 241 -1.09 1.33 -1.40
C GLY A 241 -1.26 -0.18 -1.28
N PHE A 242 -2.41 -0.61 -0.74
CA PHE A 242 -2.77 -2.02 -0.55
C PHE A 242 -3.89 -2.46 -1.51
N PRO A 243 -3.58 -2.73 -2.79
CA PRO A 243 -4.60 -3.00 -3.83
C PRO A 243 -5.38 -4.30 -3.61
N PHE A 244 -4.90 -5.19 -2.75
CA PHE A 244 -5.63 -6.39 -2.37
C PHE A 244 -6.99 -6.07 -1.75
N ALA A 245 -7.10 -4.97 -0.99
CA ALA A 245 -8.40 -4.54 -0.47
C ALA A 245 -9.37 -4.17 -1.60
N PHE A 246 -8.87 -3.54 -2.66
CA PHE A 246 -9.68 -3.25 -3.85
C PHE A 246 -10.05 -4.53 -4.60
N CYS A 247 -9.16 -5.50 -4.74
CA CYS A 247 -9.50 -6.82 -5.31
C CYS A 247 -10.62 -7.52 -4.54
N VAL A 248 -10.52 -7.58 -3.21
CA VAL A 248 -11.55 -8.20 -2.37
C VAL A 248 -12.88 -7.47 -2.54
N TRP A 249 -12.87 -6.13 -2.49
CA TRP A 249 -14.06 -5.32 -2.73
C TRP A 249 -14.71 -5.62 -4.10
N ILE A 250 -13.92 -5.71 -5.18
CA ILE A 250 -14.44 -6.07 -6.51
C ILE A 250 -15.12 -7.44 -6.48
N MET A 251 -14.49 -8.43 -5.84
CA MET A 251 -15.04 -9.79 -5.75
C MET A 251 -16.35 -9.82 -4.97
N GLU A 252 -16.43 -9.11 -3.84
CA GLU A 252 -17.66 -8.99 -3.05
C GLU A 252 -18.76 -8.30 -3.86
N VAL A 253 -18.44 -7.22 -4.57
CA VAL A 253 -19.39 -6.51 -5.43
C VAL A 253 -19.92 -7.40 -6.55
N PHE A 254 -19.05 -8.18 -7.22
CA PHE A 254 -19.50 -9.08 -8.28
C PHE A 254 -20.35 -10.24 -7.73
N LEU A 255 -20.03 -10.79 -6.56
CA LEU A 255 -20.84 -11.84 -5.94
C LEU A 255 -22.24 -11.35 -5.57
N ILE A 256 -22.36 -10.12 -5.04
CA ILE A 256 -23.66 -9.48 -4.76
C ILE A 256 -24.55 -9.42 -6.02
N PHE A 257 -23.96 -9.37 -7.20
CA PHE A 257 -24.72 -9.37 -8.47
C PHE A 257 -24.99 -10.76 -9.05
N GLN A 258 -24.36 -11.81 -8.52
CA GLN A 258 -24.60 -13.20 -8.95
C GLN A 258 -25.73 -13.89 -8.17
N GLU A 259 -26.05 -13.45 -6.95
CA GLU A 259 -27.20 -13.94 -6.19
C GLU A 259 -28.50 -13.26 -6.69
N LYS A 260 -29.03 -13.75 -7.82
CA LYS A 260 -30.41 -13.49 -8.27
C LYS A 260 -31.05 -14.74 -8.85
#